data_AF-A0A2S2QWC9-F1
#
_entry.id   AF-A0A2S2QWC9-F1
#
_cell.length_a   1.000
_cell.length_b   1.000
_cell.length_c   1.000
_cell.angle_alpha   90.00
_cell.angle_beta   90.00
_cell.angle_gamma   90.00
#
_symmetry.space_group_name_H-M   'P 1'
#
loop_
_entity.id
_entity.type
_entity.pdbx_description
1 polymer ?
#
loop_
_entity_poly.entity_id
_entity_poly.type
_entity_poly.pdbx_seq_one_letter_code
_entity_poly.pdbx_strand_id
1 'polypeptide(L)'
;MEGTIGEHLVVKPIPSVYRRHVQSSPDDEMFMDQEVRDGDDEVSRRGFPLKSEKFVAHHKHVVYRRNPETDRNAGDYALMEPDSLPKSRRKRSISKREAPYAIYPEIMVIVDYDGYRLHGGDNVQIKRYFVSFWNGVDLRYRLLKGPKIRISIAGIIISRARDATPYLERNRVGRDAIDSAAALTDMGKYLFKERRLPVYDIAVAVTKYDMCRRRKGGRCTKGTAGFA
;
A
#
# COMPACT_ATOMS: atom_id res chain seq x y z
N MET A 1 -2.01 16.62 -7.29
CA MET A 1 -1.18 15.83 -6.36
C MET A 1 0.26 16.00 -6.83
N GLU A 2 1.15 16.49 -5.97
CA GLU A 2 2.58 16.60 -6.25
C GLU A 2 3.25 15.27 -5.86
N GLY A 3 4.00 14.68 -6.79
CA GLY A 3 4.76 13.45 -6.54
C GLY A 3 6.25 13.78 -6.47
N THR A 4 7.02 12.97 -5.74
CA THR A 4 8.48 13.05 -5.72
C THR A 4 9.08 11.73 -6.21
N ILE A 5 10.14 11.82 -7.02
CA ILE A 5 10.94 10.68 -7.47
C ILE A 5 12.34 10.86 -6.85
N GLY A 6 12.66 10.06 -5.84
CA GLY A 6 13.91 10.20 -5.08
C GLY A 6 13.98 11.52 -4.31
N GLU A 7 15.21 12.01 -4.06
CA GLU A 7 15.45 13.23 -3.26
C GLU A 7 15.34 14.52 -4.10
N HIS A 8 15.53 14.45 -5.42
CA HIS A 8 15.76 15.64 -6.23
C HIS A 8 14.74 15.87 -7.35
N LEU A 9 13.89 14.91 -7.70
CA LEU A 9 12.97 15.06 -8.83
C LEU A 9 11.54 15.23 -8.33
N VAL A 10 10.84 16.22 -8.90
CA VAL A 10 9.44 16.54 -8.60
C VAL A 10 8.60 16.31 -9.83
N VAL A 11 7.45 15.68 -9.61
CA VAL A 11 6.44 15.39 -10.61
C VAL A 11 5.22 16.27 -10.34
N LYS A 12 4.91 17.16 -11.28
CA LYS A 12 3.70 18.00 -11.24
C LYS A 12 2.84 17.77 -12.47
N PRO A 13 1.50 17.85 -12.36
CA PRO A 13 0.66 17.87 -13.54
C PRO A 13 1.02 19.09 -14.41
N ILE A 14 0.94 18.95 -15.73
CA ILE A 14 1.18 20.08 -16.63
C ILE A 14 0.26 21.26 -16.27
N PRO A 15 0.82 22.47 -16.07
CA PRO A 15 0.04 23.68 -15.82
C PRO A 15 -1.00 23.89 -16.93
N SER A 16 -2.18 24.39 -16.56
CA SER A 16 -3.31 24.59 -17.49
C SER A 16 -2.96 25.39 -18.75
N VAL A 17 -2.00 26.31 -18.64
CA VAL A 17 -1.50 27.16 -19.74
C VAL A 17 -0.86 26.33 -20.87
N TYR A 18 -0.16 25.24 -20.53
CA TYR A 18 0.61 24.46 -21.51
C TYR A 18 -0.15 23.26 -22.08
N ARG A 19 -1.31 22.88 -21.52
CA ARG A 19 -2.08 21.71 -21.99
C ARG A 19 -2.49 21.77 -23.46
N ARG A 20 -2.72 22.97 -24.00
CA ARG A 20 -3.10 23.17 -25.42
C ARG A 20 -1.97 22.85 -26.41
N HIS A 21 -0.71 22.98 -26.00
CA HIS A 21 0.44 22.78 -26.90
C HIS A 21 0.93 21.33 -26.98
N VAL A 22 0.47 20.44 -26.07
CA VAL A 22 0.93 19.04 -26.01
C VAL A 22 -0.04 18.07 -26.68
N GLN A 23 -1.13 18.57 -27.26
CA GLN A 23 -2.12 17.78 -28.01
C GLN A 23 -1.77 17.63 -29.51
N SER A 24 -0.72 18.30 -30.00
CA SER A 24 -0.44 18.42 -31.44
C SER A 24 0.79 17.65 -31.95
N SER A 25 1.41 16.80 -31.12
CA SER A 25 2.45 15.88 -31.60
C SER A 25 1.82 14.58 -32.07
N PRO A 26 2.08 14.09 -33.29
CA PRO A 26 1.75 12.70 -33.66
C PRO A 26 2.51 11.78 -32.70
N ASP A 27 1.79 10.92 -31.99
CA ASP A 27 2.38 10.02 -31.00
C ASP A 27 3.11 8.87 -31.73
N ASP A 28 4.44 8.78 -31.56
CA ASP A 28 5.28 7.66 -32.04
C ASP A 28 5.08 6.35 -31.21
N GLU A 29 4.09 6.33 -30.31
CA GLU A 29 3.80 5.22 -29.38
C GLU A 29 2.71 4.25 -29.89
N MET A 30 2.27 4.40 -31.15
CA MET A 30 1.23 3.54 -31.78
C MET A 30 1.62 2.04 -31.86
N PHE A 31 2.86 1.67 -31.56
CA PHE A 31 3.34 0.28 -31.63
C PHE A 31 2.91 -0.59 -30.43
N MET A 32 2.59 0.01 -29.27
CA MET A 32 2.23 -0.75 -28.05
C MET A 32 0.72 -1.03 -27.92
N ASP A 33 -0.13 -0.38 -28.72
CA ASP A 33 -1.60 -0.46 -28.59
C ASP A 33 -2.23 -1.64 -29.34
N GLN A 34 -1.45 -2.38 -30.14
CA GLN A 34 -1.99 -3.44 -31.00
C GLN A 34 -2.16 -4.79 -30.27
N GLU A 35 -1.48 -5.03 -29.15
CA GLU A 35 -1.63 -6.27 -28.36
C GLU A 35 -2.82 -6.27 -27.39
N VAL A 36 -3.49 -5.13 -27.17
CA VAL A 36 -4.62 -5.02 -26.21
C VAL A 36 -5.99 -5.17 -26.90
N ARG A 37 -6.05 -5.31 -28.22
CA ARG A 37 -7.30 -5.22 -28.99
C ARG A 37 -8.03 -6.54 -29.29
N ASP A 38 -7.44 -7.69 -29.03
CA ASP A 38 -8.05 -9.00 -29.39
C ASP A 38 -8.71 -9.74 -28.22
N GLY A 39 -9.10 -9.05 -27.13
CA GLY A 39 -9.58 -9.69 -25.90
C GLY A 39 -11.07 -9.60 -25.57
N ASP A 40 -11.78 -8.55 -26.00
CA ASP A 40 -13.08 -8.22 -25.39
C ASP A 40 -14.22 -8.16 -26.42
N ASP A 41 -14.69 -9.33 -26.85
CA ASP A 41 -16.02 -9.51 -27.42
C ASP A 41 -16.91 -10.34 -26.47
N GLU A 42 -18.17 -9.87 -26.36
CA GLU A 42 -19.33 -10.44 -25.66
C GLU A 42 -19.44 -10.27 -24.12
N VAL A 43 -20.28 -9.33 -23.68
CA VAL A 43 -21.72 -9.54 -23.41
C VAL A 43 -22.27 -8.30 -22.69
N SER A 44 -23.17 -7.56 -23.34
CA SER A 44 -24.27 -6.90 -22.60
C SER A 44 -25.51 -6.71 -23.47
N ARG A 45 -26.37 -7.73 -23.47
CA ARG A 45 -27.77 -7.63 -23.89
C ARG A 45 -28.53 -6.79 -22.85
N ARG A 46 -28.61 -5.47 -23.05
CA ARG A 46 -29.75 -4.56 -22.75
C ARG A 46 -29.27 -3.11 -22.55
N GLY A 47 -29.67 -2.24 -23.49
CA GLY A 47 -30.04 -0.84 -23.21
C GLY A 47 -28.94 0.22 -23.26
N PHE A 48 -28.97 0.99 -24.37
CA PHE A 48 -28.33 2.28 -24.65
C PHE A 48 -26.87 2.28 -25.18
N PRO A 49 -26.63 2.81 -26.40
CA PRO A 49 -25.28 3.06 -26.89
C PRO A 49 -24.73 4.32 -26.21
N LEU A 50 -23.74 4.16 -25.33
CA LEU A 50 -22.89 5.28 -24.93
C LEU A 50 -22.05 5.67 -26.15
N LYS A 51 -22.32 6.86 -26.69
CA LYS A 51 -21.43 7.54 -27.63
C LYS A 51 -20.03 7.54 -27.00
N SER A 52 -19.11 6.83 -27.65
CA SER A 52 -17.69 6.86 -27.35
C SER A 52 -17.16 8.26 -27.66
N GLU A 53 -17.27 9.17 -26.71
CA GLU A 53 -16.44 10.37 -26.69
C GLU A 53 -15.04 9.97 -26.23
N LYS A 54 -14.22 9.71 -27.25
CA LYS A 54 -12.77 9.63 -27.21
C LYS A 54 -12.18 10.84 -26.48
N PHE A 55 -11.93 10.74 -25.19
CA PHE A 55 -10.91 11.52 -24.48
C PHE A 55 -10.41 10.73 -23.27
N VAL A 56 -9.56 9.72 -23.50
CA VAL A 56 -8.59 9.32 -22.48
C VAL A 56 -7.60 10.47 -22.41
N ALA A 57 -7.92 11.47 -21.59
CA ALA A 57 -7.01 12.58 -21.34
C ALA A 57 -5.80 12.00 -20.61
N HIS A 58 -4.77 11.62 -21.36
CA HIS A 58 -3.47 11.28 -20.79
C HIS A 58 -3.01 12.50 -19.98
N HIS A 59 -3.09 12.39 -18.65
CA HIS A 59 -2.64 13.44 -17.75
C HIS A 59 -1.11 13.47 -17.81
N LYS A 60 -0.58 14.24 -18.75
CA LYS A 60 0.87 14.43 -18.90
C LYS A 60 1.41 15.16 -17.65
N HIS A 61 2.56 14.70 -17.16
CA HIS A 61 3.25 15.24 -15.99
C HIS A 61 4.60 15.83 -16.39
N VAL A 62 5.04 16.88 -15.70
CA VAL A 62 6.37 17.49 -15.86
C VAL A 62 7.26 17.00 -14.73
N VAL A 63 8.45 16.53 -15.10
CA VAL A 63 9.51 16.16 -14.16
C VAL A 63 10.58 17.25 -14.18
N TYR A 64 10.90 17.82 -13.02
CA TYR A 64 11.99 18.79 -12.89
C TYR A 64 12.82 18.55 -11.63
N ARG A 65 14.08 19.00 -11.66
CA ARG A 65 15.02 18.87 -10.54
C ARG A 65 14.82 20.02 -9.55
N ARG A 66 14.71 19.70 -8.25
CA ARG A 66 14.69 20.68 -7.14
C ARG A 66 16.03 21.40 -7.05
N ASN A 67 15.97 22.70 -6.78
CA ASN A 67 17.15 23.45 -6.40
C ASN A 67 17.52 23.08 -4.94
N PRO A 68 18.70 22.50 -4.68
CA PRO A 68 19.08 22.03 -3.35
C PRO A 68 19.19 23.15 -2.30
N GLU A 69 19.31 24.42 -2.71
CA GLU A 69 19.46 25.53 -1.77
C GLU A 69 18.13 26.05 -1.20
N THR A 70 17.05 25.97 -1.97
CA THR A 70 15.74 26.52 -1.57
C THR A 70 14.77 25.48 -1.03
N ASP A 71 14.91 24.21 -1.41
CA ASP A 71 13.92 23.17 -1.13
C ASP A 71 14.52 22.09 -0.21
N ARG A 72 14.69 22.45 1.08
CA ARG A 72 15.10 21.52 2.14
C ARG A 72 13.98 20.56 2.58
N ASN A 73 12.88 20.47 1.82
CA ASN A 73 11.90 19.40 2.02
C ASN A 73 12.49 18.10 1.53
N ALA A 74 13.23 17.47 2.44
CA ALA A 74 13.59 16.07 2.35
C ALA A 74 12.29 15.28 2.11
N GLY A 75 12.28 14.38 1.13
CA GLY A 75 11.04 13.70 0.71
C GLY A 75 10.31 13.06 1.89
N ASP A 76 9.04 12.68 1.70
CA ASP A 76 8.10 12.19 2.75
C ASP A 76 8.63 11.06 3.67
N TYR A 77 9.81 10.51 3.39
CA TYR A 77 10.50 9.45 4.13
C TYR A 77 11.70 9.93 4.95
N ALA A 78 12.21 11.14 4.75
CA ALA A 78 13.51 11.54 5.30
C ALA A 78 13.47 12.01 6.76
N LEU A 79 12.29 12.30 7.31
CA LEU A 79 12.11 12.64 8.72
C LEU A 79 11.01 11.76 9.33
N MET A 80 11.38 10.60 9.88
CA MET A 80 10.59 10.05 10.98
C MET A 80 10.93 10.92 12.20
N GLU A 81 10.03 11.83 12.57
CA GLU A 81 10.13 12.51 13.85
C GLU A 81 10.16 11.44 14.94
N PRO A 82 11.21 11.36 15.77
CA PRO A 82 11.23 10.41 16.87
C PRO A 82 10.05 10.74 17.79
N ASP A 83 9.25 9.72 18.13
CA ASP A 83 8.10 9.83 19.02
C ASP A 83 8.42 10.81 20.15
N SER A 84 7.80 11.98 20.12
CA SER A 84 7.94 13.00 21.15
C SER A 84 7.11 12.59 22.36
N LEU A 85 7.53 11.50 23.01
CA LEU A 85 6.99 11.07 24.28
C LEU A 85 7.06 12.26 25.25
N PRO A 86 5.98 12.56 25.99
CA PRO A 86 5.96 13.71 26.89
C PRO A 86 7.12 13.60 27.89
N LYS A 87 7.93 14.66 27.95
CA LYS A 87 9.12 14.77 28.81
C LYS A 87 8.73 14.66 30.29
N SER A 88 8.60 13.44 30.79
CA SER A 88 8.58 13.18 32.23
C SER A 88 10.01 13.29 32.77
N ARG A 89 10.28 14.34 33.54
CA ARG A 89 11.54 14.60 34.24
C ARG A 89 11.80 13.52 35.29
N ARG A 90 12.39 12.38 34.92
CA ARG A 90 13.28 11.59 35.79
C ARG A 90 14.36 10.94 34.92
N LYS A 91 15.56 11.56 34.91
CA LYS A 91 16.77 10.98 34.32
C LYS A 91 17.16 9.72 35.10
N ARG A 92 16.59 8.58 34.72
CA ARG A 92 17.33 7.31 34.79
C ARG A 92 18.10 7.23 33.49
N SER A 93 19.43 7.16 33.58
CA SER A 93 20.31 6.88 32.44
C SER A 93 20.06 5.45 32.00
N ILE A 94 18.96 5.24 31.27
CA ILE A 94 18.79 4.05 30.45
C ILE A 94 19.87 4.20 29.38
N SER A 95 20.91 3.35 29.45
CA SER A 95 21.85 3.18 28.34
C SER A 95 20.98 2.89 27.12
N LYS A 96 20.89 3.87 26.21
CA LYS A 96 20.17 3.69 24.96
C LYS A 96 20.99 2.65 24.20
N ARG A 97 20.50 1.43 24.13
CA ARG A 97 21.02 0.45 23.18
C ARG A 97 20.92 1.11 21.81
N GLU A 98 22.06 1.42 21.20
CA GLU A 98 22.06 1.87 19.82
C GLU A 98 21.50 0.73 18.98
N ALA A 99 20.45 1.04 18.21
CA ALA A 99 19.91 0.07 17.27
C ALA A 99 21.01 -0.32 16.29
N PRO A 100 21.15 -1.61 15.94
CA PRO A 100 22.17 -2.05 15.01
C PRO A 100 22.07 -1.30 13.69
N TYR A 101 23.21 -1.08 13.05
CA TYR A 101 23.33 -0.28 11.83
C TYR A 101 22.54 -0.86 10.64
N ALA A 102 22.13 -2.13 10.70
CA ALA A 102 21.22 -2.76 9.74
C ALA A 102 20.20 -3.64 10.47
N ILE A 103 18.94 -3.61 10.00
CA ILE A 103 17.81 -4.36 10.55
C ILE A 103 17.15 -5.14 9.42
N TYR A 104 16.84 -6.42 9.67
CA TYR A 104 16.28 -7.34 8.69
C TYR A 104 14.93 -7.88 9.19
N PRO A 105 13.85 -7.09 9.16
CA PRO A 105 12.56 -7.58 9.62
C PRO A 105 12.02 -8.68 8.69
N GLU A 106 11.65 -9.80 9.28
CA GLU A 106 11.00 -10.92 8.61
C GLU A 106 9.48 -10.77 8.64
N ILE A 107 8.85 -10.62 7.48
CA ILE A 107 7.43 -10.31 7.35
C ILE A 107 6.64 -11.54 6.90
N MET A 108 5.62 -11.88 7.69
CA MET A 108 4.58 -12.84 7.35
C MET A 108 3.39 -12.15 6.72
N VAL A 109 3.08 -12.44 5.46
CA VAL A 109 1.98 -11.84 4.72
C VAL A 109 0.78 -12.78 4.75
N ILE A 110 -0.36 -12.31 5.22
CA ILE A 110 -1.60 -13.09 5.27
C ILE A 110 -2.61 -12.45 4.34
N VAL A 111 -3.03 -13.20 3.32
CA VAL A 111 -4.03 -12.78 2.34
C VAL A 111 -5.37 -13.38 2.75
N ASP A 112 -6.39 -12.54 2.87
CA ASP A 112 -7.76 -12.96 3.18
C ASP A 112 -8.46 -13.64 1.99
N TYR A 113 -9.66 -14.17 2.24
CA TYR A 113 -10.45 -14.85 1.22
C TYR A 113 -10.88 -13.91 0.09
N ASP A 114 -11.26 -12.67 0.41
CA ASP A 114 -11.69 -11.72 -0.62
C ASP A 114 -10.51 -11.22 -1.47
N GLY A 115 -9.31 -11.11 -0.90
CA GLY A 115 -8.06 -10.88 -1.63
C GLY A 115 -7.71 -12.07 -2.54
N TYR A 116 -7.85 -13.31 -2.06
CA TYR A 116 -7.69 -14.49 -2.91
C TYR A 116 -8.63 -14.47 -4.13
N ARG A 117 -9.91 -14.11 -3.92
CA ARG A 117 -10.88 -13.99 -5.01
C ARG A 117 -10.59 -12.83 -5.95
N LEU A 118 -10.06 -11.72 -5.45
CA LEU A 118 -9.73 -10.54 -6.25
C LEU A 118 -8.64 -10.83 -7.29
N HIS A 119 -7.73 -11.75 -6.99
CA HIS A 119 -6.70 -12.23 -7.92
C HIS A 119 -7.12 -13.45 -8.74
N GLY A 120 -8.43 -13.64 -8.96
CA GLY A 120 -8.95 -14.74 -9.79
C GLY A 120 -8.76 -16.15 -9.19
N GLY A 121 -8.38 -16.26 -7.92
CA GLY A 121 -8.09 -17.55 -7.28
C GLY A 121 -6.77 -18.20 -7.72
N ASP A 122 -5.91 -17.49 -8.44
CA ASP A 122 -4.61 -18.00 -8.88
C ASP A 122 -3.51 -17.70 -7.84
N ASN A 123 -2.96 -18.76 -7.25
CA ASN A 123 -1.88 -18.65 -6.28
C ASN A 123 -0.60 -18.03 -6.88
N VAL A 124 -0.36 -18.21 -8.19
CA VAL A 124 0.83 -17.68 -8.86
C VAL A 124 0.72 -16.17 -9.00
N GLN A 125 -0.43 -15.67 -9.47
CA GLN A 125 -0.69 -14.23 -9.57
C GLN A 125 -0.64 -13.54 -8.20
N ILE A 126 -1.24 -14.13 -7.16
CA ILE A 126 -1.21 -13.59 -5.80
C ILE A 126 0.24 -13.46 -5.31
N LYS A 127 1.04 -14.53 -5.44
CA LYS A 127 2.44 -14.51 -5.02
C LYS A 127 3.25 -13.46 -5.78
N ARG A 128 3.10 -13.38 -7.10
CA ARG A 128 3.78 -12.37 -7.94
C ARG A 128 3.42 -10.94 -7.54
N TYR A 129 2.14 -10.70 -7.24
CA TYR A 129 1.66 -9.41 -6.77
C TYR A 129 2.30 -9.02 -5.44
N PHE A 130 2.23 -9.89 -4.42
CA PHE A 130 2.75 -9.56 -3.09
C PHE A 130 4.27 -9.47 -3.04
N VAL A 131 5.00 -10.30 -3.80
CA VAL A 131 6.45 -10.16 -3.93
C VAL A 131 6.81 -8.80 -4.53
N SER A 132 6.14 -8.39 -5.61
CA SER A 132 6.36 -7.08 -6.23
C SER A 132 5.99 -5.92 -5.29
N PHE A 133 4.88 -6.06 -4.56
CA PHE A 133 4.43 -5.06 -3.58
C PHE A 133 5.48 -4.84 -2.49
N TRP A 134 5.95 -5.92 -1.87
CA TRP A 134 6.94 -5.84 -0.79
C TRP A 134 8.33 -5.41 -1.28
N ASN A 135 8.69 -5.70 -2.53
CA ASN A 135 9.86 -5.08 -3.14
C ASN A 135 9.72 -3.55 -3.25
N GLY A 136 8.53 -3.06 -3.60
CA GLY A 136 8.23 -1.63 -3.59
C GLY A 136 8.34 -1.02 -2.19
N VAL A 137 7.90 -1.74 -1.15
CA VAL A 137 8.05 -1.34 0.25
C VAL A 137 9.52 -1.32 0.66
N ASP A 138 10.31 -2.36 0.35
CA ASP A 138 11.75 -2.43 0.63
C ASP A 138 12.52 -1.25 0.02
N LEU A 139 12.24 -0.93 -1.24
CA LEU A 139 12.83 0.23 -1.91
C LEU A 139 12.51 1.55 -1.20
N ARG A 140 11.31 1.68 -0.60
CA ARG A 140 10.97 2.88 0.19
C ARG A 140 11.76 2.95 1.48
N TYR A 141 11.87 1.84 2.23
CA TYR A 141 12.64 1.81 3.47
C TYR A 141 14.15 1.97 3.26
N ARG A 142 14.67 1.59 2.08
CA ARG A 142 16.07 1.80 1.71
C ARG A 142 16.48 3.28 1.60
N LEU A 143 15.54 4.19 1.39
CA LEU A 143 15.79 5.64 1.31
C LEU A 143 15.96 6.31 2.68
N LEU A 144 15.66 5.62 3.78
CA LEU A 144 15.76 6.18 5.12
C LEU A 144 17.22 6.47 5.50
N LYS A 145 17.48 7.70 5.99
CA LYS A 145 18.76 8.10 6.59
C LYS A 145 18.76 7.66 8.06
N GLY A 146 19.05 6.39 8.28
CA GLY A 146 18.96 5.69 9.57
C GLY A 146 19.32 4.22 9.36
N PRO A 147 19.20 3.31 10.35
CA PRO A 147 19.72 1.95 10.18
C PRO A 147 19.22 1.34 8.87
N LYS A 148 20.12 0.68 8.14
CA LYS A 148 19.81 0.07 6.84
C LYS A 148 18.75 -1.01 7.03
N ILE A 149 17.51 -0.70 6.69
CA ILE A 149 16.40 -1.65 6.76
C ILE A 149 16.37 -2.45 5.45
N ARG A 150 16.27 -3.78 5.58
CA ARG A 150 16.10 -4.71 4.47
C ARG A 150 14.97 -5.66 4.79
N ILE A 151 13.85 -5.49 4.12
CA ILE A 151 12.65 -6.29 4.39
C ILE A 151 12.80 -7.66 3.73
N SER A 152 12.58 -8.72 4.51
CA SER A 152 12.54 -10.10 4.04
C SER A 152 11.14 -10.68 4.20
N ILE A 153 10.65 -11.43 3.22
CA ILE A 153 9.37 -12.13 3.34
C ILE A 153 9.62 -13.49 3.97
N ALA A 154 9.13 -13.71 5.18
CA ALA A 154 9.19 -15.01 5.87
C ALA A 154 8.24 -16.04 5.23
N GLY A 155 7.06 -15.60 4.82
CA GLY A 155 6.05 -16.46 4.22
C GLY A 155 4.84 -15.70 3.72
N ILE A 156 4.10 -16.35 2.82
CA ILE A 156 2.81 -15.86 2.31
C ILE A 156 1.76 -16.93 2.59
N ILE A 157 0.77 -16.59 3.40
CA ILE A 157 -0.39 -17.43 3.72
C ILE A 157 -1.56 -16.94 2.87
N ILE A 158 -2.14 -17.84 2.07
CA ILE A 158 -3.28 -17.54 1.20
C ILE A 158 -4.51 -18.25 1.75
N SER A 159 -5.49 -17.47 2.19
CA SER A 159 -6.72 -17.99 2.78
C SER A 159 -7.72 -18.35 1.69
N ARG A 160 -7.86 -19.65 1.41
CA ARG A 160 -8.80 -20.14 0.37
C ARG A 160 -10.25 -20.21 0.85
N ALA A 161 -10.49 -20.04 2.14
CA ALA A 161 -11.81 -20.08 2.74
C ALA A 161 -11.94 -18.96 3.78
N ARG A 162 -13.17 -18.47 4.00
CA ARG A 162 -13.45 -17.35 4.92
C ARG A 162 -13.09 -17.68 6.37
N ASP A 163 -13.34 -18.92 6.77
CA ASP A 163 -13.07 -19.44 8.11
C ASP A 163 -11.57 -19.54 8.44
N ALA A 164 -10.68 -19.49 7.43
CA ALA A 164 -9.24 -19.47 7.65
C ALA A 164 -8.75 -18.17 8.29
N THR A 165 -9.50 -17.07 8.17
CA THR A 165 -9.21 -15.77 8.80
C THR A 165 -10.31 -15.36 9.76
N PRO A 166 -10.52 -16.11 10.86
CA PRO A 166 -11.66 -15.87 11.75
C PRO A 166 -11.56 -14.51 12.46
N TYR A 167 -10.35 -13.97 12.65
CA TYR A 167 -10.11 -12.67 13.25
C TYR A 167 -10.57 -11.50 12.35
N LEU A 168 -10.63 -11.68 11.03
CA LEU A 168 -11.22 -10.70 10.11
C LEU A 168 -12.74 -10.87 10.04
N GLU A 169 -13.21 -12.10 9.80
CA GLU A 169 -14.64 -12.37 9.57
C GLU A 169 -15.52 -12.07 10.80
N ARG A 170 -15.06 -12.38 12.02
CA ARG A 170 -15.81 -12.08 13.26
C ARG A 170 -15.94 -10.58 13.55
N ASN A 171 -15.03 -9.79 13.02
CA ASN A 171 -14.94 -8.35 13.25
C ASN A 171 -15.46 -7.54 12.05
N ARG A 172 -16.18 -8.16 11.12
CA ARG A 172 -16.83 -7.45 10.02
C ARG A 172 -17.93 -6.53 10.53
N VAL A 173 -17.97 -5.34 9.95
CA VAL A 173 -18.99 -4.32 10.19
C VAL A 173 -19.70 -4.03 8.88
N GLY A 174 -20.92 -4.57 8.73
CA GLY A 174 -21.68 -4.44 7.49
C GLY A 174 -21.09 -5.29 6.36
N ARG A 175 -21.17 -4.78 5.12
CA ARG A 175 -20.73 -5.52 3.93
C ARG A 175 -19.24 -5.35 3.64
N ASP A 176 -18.75 -4.12 3.71
CA ASP A 176 -17.46 -3.73 3.12
C ASP A 176 -16.46 -3.17 4.15
N ALA A 177 -16.71 -3.30 5.46
CA ALA A 177 -15.81 -2.78 6.48
C ALA A 177 -15.47 -3.77 7.58
N ILE A 178 -14.35 -3.54 8.27
CA ILE A 178 -13.90 -4.28 9.45
C ILE A 178 -13.63 -3.34 10.63
N ASP A 179 -13.90 -3.81 11.84
CA ASP A 179 -13.48 -3.14 13.08
C ASP A 179 -11.98 -3.42 13.31
N SER A 180 -11.12 -2.52 12.84
CA SER A 180 -9.68 -2.73 12.79
C SER A 180 -9.06 -2.98 14.16
N ALA A 181 -9.54 -2.30 15.20
CA ALA A 181 -9.00 -2.45 16.55
C ALA A 181 -9.29 -3.84 17.14
N ALA A 182 -10.52 -4.32 16.94
CA ALA A 182 -10.91 -5.65 17.38
C ALA A 182 -10.24 -6.74 16.52
N ALA A 183 -10.20 -6.55 15.21
CA ALA A 183 -9.56 -7.46 14.26
C ALA A 183 -8.06 -7.64 14.53
N LEU A 184 -7.31 -6.56 14.77
CA LEU A 184 -5.89 -6.63 15.12
C LEU A 184 -5.67 -7.35 16.45
N THR A 185 -6.52 -7.08 17.44
CA THR A 185 -6.44 -7.74 18.75
C THR A 185 -6.68 -9.25 18.63
N ASP A 186 -7.69 -9.66 17.86
CA ASP A 186 -8.02 -11.06 17.66
C ASP A 186 -7.00 -11.77 16.77
N MET A 187 -6.43 -11.08 15.78
CA MET A 187 -5.33 -11.59 14.97
C MET A 187 -4.12 -11.89 15.84
N GLY A 188 -3.73 -10.96 16.73
CA GLY A 188 -2.64 -11.16 17.67
C GLY A 188 -2.87 -12.38 18.58
N LYS A 189 -4.09 -12.55 19.11
CA LYS A 189 -4.44 -13.74 19.91
C LYS A 189 -4.41 -15.04 19.10
N TYR A 190 -4.84 -15.00 17.84
CA TYR A 190 -4.86 -16.17 16.96
C TYR A 190 -3.43 -16.60 16.61
N LEU A 191 -2.61 -15.67 16.14
CA LEU A 191 -1.23 -15.94 15.73
C LEU A 191 -0.34 -16.34 16.91
N PHE A 192 -0.55 -15.76 18.11
CA PHE A 192 0.20 -16.15 19.30
C PHE A 192 -0.05 -17.61 19.73
N LYS A 193 -1.24 -18.14 19.45
CA LYS A 193 -1.58 -19.54 19.76
C LYS A 193 -1.05 -20.52 18.71
N GLU A 194 -0.78 -20.03 17.51
CA GLU A 194 -0.46 -20.85 16.36
C GLU A 194 1.02 -21.20 16.34
N ARG A 195 1.35 -22.51 16.41
CA ARG A 195 2.75 -22.99 16.46
C ARG A 195 3.28 -23.53 15.13
N ARG A 196 2.40 -23.72 14.14
CA ARG A 196 2.76 -24.27 12.83
C ARG A 196 3.33 -23.24 11.86
N LEU A 197 3.35 -21.96 12.25
CA LEU A 197 3.85 -20.88 11.40
C LEU A 197 5.38 -20.83 11.48
N PRO A 198 6.06 -20.45 10.39
CA PRO A 198 7.50 -20.22 10.42
C PRO A 198 7.81 -19.03 11.35
N VAL A 199 9.08 -18.85 11.67
CA VAL A 199 9.54 -17.69 12.43
C VAL A 199 9.31 -16.41 11.59
N TYR A 200 8.81 -15.37 12.23
CA TYR A 200 8.61 -14.04 11.65
C TYR A 200 8.70 -12.98 12.74
N ASP A 201 9.03 -11.74 12.37
CA ASP A 201 9.05 -10.58 13.27
C ASP A 201 7.72 -9.83 13.25
N ILE A 202 7.12 -9.70 12.06
CA ILE A 202 5.90 -8.91 11.82
C ILE A 202 4.93 -9.72 10.99
N ALA A 203 3.67 -9.79 11.40
CA ALA A 203 2.59 -10.34 10.59
C ALA A 203 1.68 -9.23 10.06
N VAL A 204 1.41 -9.27 8.77
CA VAL A 204 0.59 -8.27 8.06
C VAL A 204 -0.57 -8.98 7.38
N ALA A 205 -1.79 -8.69 7.82
CA ALA A 205 -2.99 -9.14 7.14
C ALA A 205 -3.42 -8.12 6.09
N VAL A 206 -3.58 -8.57 4.85
CA VAL A 206 -4.03 -7.77 3.72
C VAL A 206 -5.45 -8.17 3.38
N THR A 207 -6.32 -7.17 3.26
CA THR A 207 -7.75 -7.37 3.01
C THR A 207 -8.30 -6.28 2.08
N LYS A 208 -9.38 -6.61 1.37
CA LYS A 208 -10.16 -5.66 0.57
C LYS A 208 -11.04 -4.74 1.42
N TYR A 209 -11.35 -5.10 2.66
CA TYR A 209 -12.30 -4.36 3.47
C TYR A 209 -11.81 -2.97 3.87
N ASP A 210 -12.72 -2.01 3.90
CA ASP A 210 -12.48 -0.69 4.47
C ASP A 210 -12.21 -0.83 5.98
N MET A 211 -11.17 -0.15 6.44
CA MET A 211 -10.86 -0.13 7.85
C MET A 211 -11.69 0.90 8.59
N CYS A 212 -12.23 0.49 9.73
CA CYS A 212 -13.05 1.32 10.57
C CYS A 212 -12.68 1.15 12.05
N ARG A 213 -12.73 2.25 12.80
CA ARG A 213 -12.66 2.21 14.27
C ARG A 213 -14.05 2.34 14.86
N ARG A 214 -14.52 1.29 15.54
CA ARG A 214 -15.81 1.33 16.25
C ARG A 214 -15.64 2.04 17.59
N ARG A 215 -16.45 3.08 17.84
CA ARG A 215 -16.53 3.75 19.16
C ARG A 215 -17.62 3.13 20.02
N LYS A 216 -17.55 3.34 21.34
CA LYS A 216 -18.65 3.03 22.27
C LYS A 216 -19.90 3.78 21.79
N GLY A 217 -20.92 3.05 21.37
CA GLY A 217 -22.12 3.58 20.68
C GLY A 217 -22.34 3.08 19.25
N GLY A 218 -21.49 2.17 18.73
CA GLY A 218 -21.74 1.44 17.49
C GLY A 218 -21.47 2.23 16.20
N ARG A 219 -21.19 3.54 16.30
CA ARG A 219 -20.75 4.34 15.14
C ARG A 219 -19.37 3.89 14.66
N CYS A 220 -19.30 3.64 13.37
CA CYS A 220 -18.11 3.21 12.66
C CYS A 220 -17.52 4.41 11.90
N THR A 221 -16.35 4.90 12.31
CA THR A 221 -15.63 5.92 11.54
C THR A 221 -14.64 5.23 10.60
N LYS A 222 -14.92 5.30 9.30
CA LYS A 222 -14.02 4.81 8.25
C LYS A 222 -12.81 5.73 8.12
N GLY A 223 -11.65 5.15 7.89
CA GLY A 223 -10.42 5.87 7.57
C GLY A 223 -9.68 5.16 6.44
N THR A 224 -8.96 5.92 5.62
CA THR A 224 -8.15 5.37 4.51
C THR A 224 -6.73 4.98 4.94
N ALA A 225 -6.35 5.29 6.19
CA ALA A 225 -5.05 4.94 6.74
C ALA A 225 -5.01 3.49 7.23
N GLY A 226 -3.87 2.83 7.04
CA GLY A 226 -3.54 1.56 7.69
C GLY A 226 -3.68 1.64 9.21
N PHE A 227 -4.16 0.57 9.83
CA PHE A 227 -4.12 0.41 11.28
C PHE A 227 -2.96 -0.52 11.62
N ALA A 228 -2.09 -0.07 12.51
CA ALA A 228 -0.93 -0.80 13.03
C ALA A 228 -1.04 -0.89 14.55
#